data_AF-A0A951T070-F1
#
_entry.id   AF-A0A951T070-F1
#
_cell.length_a   1.000
_cell.length_b   1.000
_cell.length_c   1.000
_cell.angle_alpha   90.00
_cell.angle_beta   90.00
_cell.angle_gamma   90.00
#
_symmetry.space_group_name_H-M   'P 1'
#
loop_
_entity.id
_entity.type
_entity.pdbx_description
1 polymer ?
#
loop_
_entity_poly.entity_id
_entity_poly.type
_entity_poly.pdbx_seq_one_letter_code
_entity_poly.pdbx_strand_id
1 'polypeptide(L)' 'HGAYISLTGFLPAILLLIYSPYEPVVLTTCFLVALAILILSIHVAVSSFKYFITPIWIGWSLQTLHGLLLAVLYIVYR' A
#
# COMPACT_ATOMS: atom_id res chain seq x y z
N HIS A 1 0.39 7.74 -13.84
CA HIS A 1 0.26 7.77 -12.36
C HIS A 1 -0.70 6.71 -11.82
N GLY A 2 -1.87 6.46 -12.42
CA GLY A 2 -2.86 5.48 -11.89
C GLY A 2 -2.45 4.00 -11.94
N ALA A 3 -1.70 3.56 -12.96
CA ALA A 3 -1.35 2.14 -13.14
C ALA A 3 -0.44 1.57 -12.04
N TYR A 4 0.48 2.37 -11.49
CA TYR A 4 1.34 1.96 -10.37
C TYR A 4 0.56 1.75 -9.07
N ILE A 5 -0.48 2.56 -8.85
CA ILE A 5 -1.36 2.47 -7.67
C ILE A 5 -2.22 1.20 -7.73
N SER A 6 -2.68 0.84 -8.94
CA SER A 6 -3.38 -0.43 -9.17
C SER A 6 -2.44 -1.62 -8.92
N LEU A 7 -1.28 -1.67 -9.56
CA LEU A 7 -0.44 -2.86 -9.49
C LEU A 7 0.12 -3.11 -8.07
N THR A 8 0.47 -2.04 -7.34
CA THR A 8 0.95 -2.14 -5.96
C THR A 8 -0.15 -2.51 -4.97
N GLY A 9 -1.41 -2.10 -5.15
CA GLY A 9 -2.51 -2.54 -4.29
C GLY A 9 -3.01 -3.95 -4.61
N PHE A 10 -2.99 -4.36 -5.87
CA PHE A 10 -3.49 -5.66 -6.30
C PHE A 10 -2.51 -6.80 -6.07
N LEU A 11 -1.19 -6.58 -6.20
CA LEU A 11 -0.20 -7.66 -6.09
C LEU A 11 -0.21 -8.36 -4.71
N PRO A 12 -0.22 -7.66 -3.56
CA PRO A 12 -0.34 -8.30 -2.24
C PRO A 12 -1.68 -9.02 -2.07
N ALA A 13 -2.77 -8.43 -2.57
CA ALA A 13 -4.10 -9.02 -2.47
C ALA A 13 -4.19 -10.33 -3.26
N ILE A 14 -3.60 -10.39 -4.46
CA ILE A 14 -3.52 -11.60 -5.28
C ILE A 14 -2.62 -12.65 -4.60
N LEU A 15 -1.49 -12.23 -4.03
CA LEU A 15 -0.59 -13.14 -3.32
C LEU A 15 -1.25 -13.76 -2.09
N LEU A 16 -2.02 -12.99 -1.33
CA LEU A 16 -2.80 -13.49 -0.18
C LEU A 16 -3.97 -14.40 -0.59
N LEU A 17 -4.49 -14.26 -1.82
CA LEU A 17 -5.53 -15.15 -2.34
C LEU A 17 -4.98 -16.49 -2.82
N ILE A 18 -3.76 -16.51 -3.34
CA ILE A 18 -3.15 -17.70 -3.97
C ILE A 18 -2.29 -18.48 -2.96
N TYR A 19 -1.61 -17.79 -2.04
CA TYR A 19 -0.65 -18.38 -1.12
C TYR A 19 -1.06 -18.20 0.34
N SER A 20 -0.61 -19.14 1.19
CA SER A 20 -0.81 -19.04 2.64
C SER A 20 -0.12 -17.80 3.20
N PRO A 21 -0.74 -17.05 4.13
CA PRO A 21 -0.16 -15.82 4.70
C PRO A 21 1.13 -16.05 5.50
N TYR A 22 1.43 -17.31 5.84
CA TYR A 22 2.65 -17.71 6.55
C TYR A 22 3.86 -17.91 5.63
N GLU A 23 3.67 -17.90 4.31
CA GLU A 23 4.78 -18.05 3.38
C GLU A 23 5.70 -16.82 3.45
N PRO A 24 7.01 -16.98 3.66
CA PRO A 24 7.94 -15.87 3.82
C PRO A 24 8.02 -14.98 2.56
N VAL A 25 7.71 -15.55 1.38
CA VAL A 25 7.62 -14.82 0.12
C VAL A 25 6.44 -13.84 0.12
N VAL A 26 5.29 -14.21 0.71
CA VAL A 26 4.11 -13.35 0.81
C VAL A 26 4.36 -12.23 1.83
N LEU A 27 4.97 -12.56 2.96
CA LEU A 27 5.33 -11.59 4.00
C LEU A 27 6.31 -10.52 3.49
N THR A 28 7.38 -10.92 2.81
CA THR A 28 8.40 -10.00 2.29
C THR A 28 7.86 -9.10 1.18
N THR A 29 7.06 -9.64 0.27
CA THR A 29 6.41 -8.86 -0.80
C THR A 29 5.39 -7.87 -0.23
N CYS A 30 4.55 -8.30 0.73
CA CYS A 30 3.63 -7.40 1.44
C CYS A 30 4.38 -6.25 2.13
N PHE A 31 5.51 -6.52 2.78
CA PHE A 31 6.32 -5.50 3.45
C PHE A 31 6.94 -4.49 2.47
N LEU A 32 7.54 -4.98 1.37
CA LEU A 32 8.11 -4.11 0.34
C LEU A 32 7.06 -3.22 -0.32
N VAL A 33 5.86 -3.78 -0.56
CA VAL A 33 4.72 -3.01 -1.08
C VAL A 33 4.22 -1.99 -0.06
N ALA A 34 4.12 -2.35 1.22
CA ALA A 34 3.74 -1.41 2.28
C ALA A 34 4.69 -0.20 2.31
N LEU A 35 6.00 -0.43 2.22
CA LEU A 35 7.00 0.65 2.13
C LEU A 35 6.82 1.52 0.88
N ALA A 36 6.66 0.90 -0.29
CA ALA A 36 6.46 1.64 -1.54
C ALA A 36 5.20 2.53 -1.48
N ILE A 37 4.12 2.01 -0.89
CA ILE A 37 2.86 2.73 -0.72
C ILE A 37 3.00 3.91 0.26
N LEU A 38 3.73 3.74 1.36
CA LEU A 38 3.99 4.81 2.32
C LEU A 38 4.86 5.93 1.71
N ILE A 39 5.91 5.58 0.97
CA ILE A 39 6.75 6.57 0.26
C ILE A 39 5.89 7.36 -0.74
N LEU A 40 5.03 6.66 -1.48
CA LEU A 40 4.13 7.30 -2.44
C LEU A 40 3.08 8.19 -1.75
N SER A 41 2.56 7.76 -0.61
CA SER A 41 1.65 8.56 0.23
C SER A 41 2.33 9.87 0.68
N ILE A 42 3.59 9.82 1.13
CA ILE A 42 4.36 11.03 1.48
C ILE A 42 4.55 11.93 0.25
N HIS A 43 4.90 11.35 -0.90
CA HIS A 43 5.07 12.11 -2.14
C HIS A 43 3.78 12.82 -2.58
N VAL A 44 2.63 12.14 -2.49
CA VAL A 44 1.31 12.74 -2.78
C VAL A 44 0.97 13.82 -1.76
N ALA A 45 1.24 13.61 -0.47
CA ALA A 45 0.99 14.62 0.57
C ALA A 45 1.79 15.90 0.31
N VAL A 46 3.09 15.79 -0.01
CA VAL A 46 3.96 16.94 -0.29
C VAL A 46 3.57 17.65 -1.58
N SER A 47 3.28 16.90 -2.65
CA SER A 47 2.90 17.48 -3.95
C SER A 47 1.49 18.11 -3.96
N SER A 48 0.58 17.59 -3.15
CA SER A 48 -0.82 18.02 -3.10
C SER A 48 -1.10 19.06 -2.01
N PHE A 49 -0.11 19.39 -1.17
CA PHE A 49 -0.27 20.35 -0.07
C PHE A 49 -0.79 21.72 -0.53
N LYS A 50 -0.47 22.12 -1.77
CA LYS A 50 -0.89 23.39 -2.37
C LYS A 50 -2.27 23.33 -3.05
N TYR A 51 -2.76 22.13 -3.38
CA TYR A 51 -3.99 21.91 -4.13
C TYR A 51 -4.96 21.06 -3.29
N PHE A 52 -5.85 21.71 -2.56
CA PHE A 52 -6.93 21.06 -1.81
C PHE A 52 -8.00 20.51 -2.77
N ILE A 53 -7.69 19.43 -3.46
CA ILE A 53 -8.61 18.72 -4.35
C ILE A 53 -9.11 17.47 -3.60
N THR A 54 -10.37 17.49 -3.19
CA THR A 54 -11.03 16.43 -2.39
C THR A 54 -10.84 14.99 -2.90
N PRO A 55 -10.91 14.67 -4.21
CA PRO A 55 -10.68 13.28 -4.67
C PRO A 55 -9.25 12.80 -4.47
N ILE A 56 -8.25 13.70 -4.43
CA ILE A 56 -6.85 13.32 -4.20
C ILE A 56 -6.65 12.89 -2.74
N TRP A 57 -7.28 13.61 -1.80
CA TRP A 57 -7.22 13.29 -0.38
C TRP A 57 -7.89 11.96 -0.04
N ILE A 58 -9.03 11.65 -0.66
CA ILE A 58 -9.71 10.35 -0.48
C ILE A 58 -8.82 9.21 -0.97
N GLY A 59 -8.23 9.35 -2.16
CA GLY A 59 -7.28 8.36 -2.70
C GLY A 59 -6.06 8.18 -1.81
N TRP A 60 -5.50 9.29 -1.30
CA TRP A 60 -4.38 9.28 -0.36
C TRP A 60 -4.73 8.56 0.95
N SER A 61 -5.90 8.82 1.54
CA SER A 61 -6.32 8.18 2.79
C SER A 61 -6.50 6.67 2.63
N LEU A 62 -7.16 6.22 1.55
CA LEU A 62 -7.33 4.79 1.25
C LEU A 62 -5.99 4.10 1.01
N GLN A 63 -5.09 4.76 0.27
CA GLN A 63 -3.75 4.24 0.00
C GLN A 63 -2.92 4.09 1.28
N THR A 64 -2.98 5.09 2.17
CA THR A 64 -2.24 5.08 3.43
C THR A 64 -2.79 4.00 4.39
N LEU A 65 -4.12 3.84 4.45
CA LEU A 65 -4.76 2.76 5.19
C LEU A 65 -4.34 1.37 4.70
N HIS A 66 -4.29 1.18 3.37
CA HIS A 66 -3.87 -0.10 2.79
C HIS A 66 -2.42 -0.45 3.13
N GLY A 67 -1.49 0.50 3.00
CA GLY A 67 -0.09 0.30 3.39
C GLY A 67 0.07 -0.03 4.88
N LEU A 68 -0.71 0.62 5.74
CA LEU A 68 -0.70 0.37 7.18
C LEU A 68 -1.24 -1.03 7.52
N LEU A 69 -2.31 -1.46 6.87
CA LEU A 69 -2.86 -2.81 7.00
C LEU A 69 -1.84 -3.90 6.62
N LEU A 70 -1.10 -3.71 5.52
CA LEU A 70 -0.04 -4.64 5.12
C LEU A 70 1.11 -4.68 6.13
N ALA A 71 1.49 -3.54 6.70
CA ALA A 71 2.51 -3.48 7.74
C ALA A 71 2.07 -4.19 9.03
N VAL A 72 0.81 -4.03 9.44
CA VAL A 72 0.23 -4.74 10.59
C VAL A 72 0.20 -6.25 10.31
N LEU A 73 -0.23 -6.65 9.12
CA LEU A 73 -0.21 -8.05 8.69
C LEU A 73 1.20 -8.64 8.81
N TYR A 74 2.22 -7.91 8.33
CA TYR A 74 3.61 -8.34 8.48
C TYR A 74 4.03 -8.53 9.94
N ILE A 75 3.63 -7.63 10.84
CA ILE A 75 3.96 -7.73 12.27
C ILE A 75 3.26 -8.92 12.94
N VAL A 76 1.99 -9.20 12.59
CA VAL A 76 1.19 -10.27 13.18
C VAL A 76 1.67 -11.66 12.75
N TYR A 77 2.16 -11.77 11.51
CA TYR A 77 2.52 -13.05 10.90
C TYR A 77 4.05 -13.28 10.81
N ARG A 78 4.89 -12.40 11.38
CA ARG A 78 6.33 -12.67 11.57
C ARG A 78 6.59 -13.68 12.67
#